data_AF-A0AAV4XN64-F1
#
_entry.id   AF-A0AAV4XN64-F1
#
_cell.length_a   1.000
_cell.length_b   1.000
_cell.length_c   1.000
_cell.angle_alpha   90.00
_cell.angle_beta   90.00
_cell.angle_gamma   90.00
#
_symmetry.space_group_name_H-M   'P 1'
#
loop_
_entity.id
_entity.type
_entity.pdbx_description
1 polymer ?
#
loop_
_entity_poly.entity_id
_entity_poly.type
_entity_poly.pdbx_seq_one_letter_code
_entity_poly.pdbx_strand_id
1 'polypeptide(L)'
;HYVLNLSEGIEEPGGIKWDLLSFLFTLQLDCCDCLSLTRDKNIWKGCVFCSYISILRPHNSTYHWSLTRGSHQWNLYFISPNWKKLLDIKARYKKSKYFIIHIGA
;
A
#
# COMPACT_ATOMS: atom_id res chain seq x y z
N HIS A 1 -13.22 -5.56 -11.30
CA HIS A 1 -13.59 -6.96 -11.58
C HIS A 1 -12.59 -7.68 -12.49
N TYR A 2 -12.00 -7.05 -13.51
CA TYR A 2 -11.10 -7.73 -14.47
C TYR A 2 -9.85 -8.39 -13.84
N VAL A 3 -9.12 -7.67 -13.00
CA VAL A 3 -7.83 -8.15 -12.44
C VAL A 3 -8.02 -9.33 -11.47
N LEU A 4 -8.95 -9.22 -10.51
CA LEU A 4 -9.16 -10.26 -9.49
C LEU A 4 -10.15 -11.36 -9.92
N ASN A 5 -11.10 -11.08 -10.83
CA ASN A 5 -12.22 -11.98 -11.20
C ASN A 5 -12.75 -12.77 -9.99
N LEU A 6 -13.22 -12.01 -9.00
CA LEU A 6 -13.74 -12.55 -7.74
C LEU A 6 -14.89 -13.51 -8.05
N SER A 7 -14.84 -14.72 -7.47
CA SER A 7 -15.96 -15.64 -7.45
C SER A 7 -17.04 -15.16 -6.48
N GLU A 8 -18.23 -15.76 -6.57
CA GLU A 8 -19.38 -15.36 -5.75
C GLU A 8 -19.17 -15.61 -4.24
N GLY A 9 -18.22 -16.48 -3.88
CA GLY A 9 -17.89 -16.76 -2.49
C GLY A 9 -16.55 -17.48 -2.31
N ILE A 10 -16.09 -17.51 -1.06
CA ILE A 10 -14.86 -18.21 -0.64
C ILE A 10 -15.00 -19.73 -0.81
N GLU A 11 -16.24 -20.24 -0.80
CA GLU A 11 -16.56 -21.66 -0.95
C GLU A 11 -16.27 -22.20 -2.36
N GLU A 12 -16.29 -21.33 -3.37
CA GLU A 12 -15.93 -21.65 -4.75
C GLU A 12 -14.76 -20.76 -5.18
N PRO A 13 -13.51 -21.06 -4.79
CA PRO A 13 -12.36 -20.18 -5.03
C PRO A 13 -11.98 -19.98 -6.51
N GLY A 14 -12.73 -20.59 -7.44
CA GLY A 14 -12.47 -20.51 -8.87
C GLY A 14 -11.16 -21.21 -9.27
N GLY A 15 -10.72 -20.97 -10.50
CA GLY A 15 -9.47 -21.51 -11.04
C GLY A 15 -8.26 -20.59 -10.80
N ILE A 16 -7.05 -21.18 -10.88
CA ILE A 16 -5.79 -20.42 -10.82
C ILE A 16 -5.69 -19.51 -12.04
N LYS A 17 -5.49 -18.21 -11.79
CA LYS A 17 -5.20 -17.25 -12.85
C LYS A 17 -3.73 -17.23 -13.21
N TRP A 18 -3.41 -17.65 -14.42
CA TRP A 18 -2.03 -17.68 -14.92
C TRP A 18 -1.40 -16.29 -15.01
N ASP A 19 -2.16 -15.24 -15.31
CA ASP A 19 -1.66 -13.85 -15.32
C ASP A 19 -1.23 -13.37 -13.93
N LEU A 20 -1.98 -13.76 -12.89
CA LEU A 20 -1.64 -13.41 -11.51
C LEU A 20 -0.47 -14.27 -11.02
N LEU A 21 -0.45 -15.54 -11.42
CA LEU A 21 0.62 -16.47 -11.07
C LEU A 21 1.97 -16.04 -11.66
N SER A 22 1.98 -15.64 -12.94
CA SER A 22 3.19 -15.15 -13.60
C SER A 22 3.69 -13.87 -12.94
N PHE A 23 2.79 -12.93 -12.62
CA PHE A 23 3.14 -11.71 -11.89
C PHE A 23 3.73 -12.00 -10.49
N LEU A 24 3.12 -12.92 -9.74
CA LEU A 24 3.63 -13.33 -8.43
C LEU A 24 5.01 -13.99 -8.54
N PHE A 25 5.24 -14.80 -9.57
CA PHE A 25 6.53 -15.42 -9.81
C PHE A 25 7.61 -14.40 -10.14
N THR A 26 7.31 -13.41 -11.00
CA THR A 26 8.23 -12.31 -11.30
C THR A 26 8.55 -11.49 -10.05
N LEU A 27 7.54 -11.14 -9.24
CA LEU A 27 7.76 -10.45 -7.97
C LEU A 27 8.64 -11.25 -7.01
N GLN A 28 8.45 -12.56 -6.93
CA GLN A 28 9.25 -13.43 -6.08
C GLN A 28 10.72 -13.46 -6.53
N LEU A 29 10.98 -13.53 -7.83
CA LEU A 29 12.33 -13.44 -8.39
C LEU A 29 12.98 -12.08 -8.08
N ASP A 30 12.26 -10.98 -8.30
CA ASP A 30 12.75 -9.63 -7.99
C ASP A 30 13.06 -9.47 -6.48
N CYS A 31 12.22 -10.03 -5.60
CA CYS A 31 12.46 -10.05 -4.17
C CYS A 31 13.69 -10.92 -3.81
N CYS A 32 13.85 -12.09 -4.42
CA CYS A 32 15.00 -12.95 -4.23
C CYS A 32 16.30 -12.30 -4.73
N ASP A 33 16.26 -11.56 -5.83
CA ASP A 33 17.41 -10.81 -6.34
C ASP A 33 17.74 -9.63 -5.42
N CYS A 34 16.73 -8.92 -4.92
CA CYS A 34 16.91 -7.87 -3.92
C CYS A 34 17.50 -8.40 -2.61
N LEU A 35 17.05 -9.56 -2.13
CA LEU A 35 17.61 -10.22 -0.93
C LEU A 35 18.99 -10.82 -1.19
N SER A 36 19.27 -11.35 -2.38
CA SER A 36 20.61 -11.83 -2.73
C SER A 36 21.60 -10.67 -2.83
N LEU A 37 21.16 -9.51 -3.33
CA LEU A 37 21.89 -8.24 -3.27
C LEU A 37 22.09 -7.73 -1.84
N THR A 38 21.30 -8.19 -0.85
CA THR A 38 21.58 -7.93 0.58
C THR A 38 22.81 -8.61 1.14
N ARG A 39 23.43 -9.51 0.39
CA ARG A 39 24.76 -10.04 0.72
C ARG A 39 25.90 -9.16 0.21
N ASP A 40 25.61 -8.23 -0.70
CA ASP A 40 26.58 -7.36 -1.37
C ASP A 40 26.57 -5.92 -0.84
N LYS A 41 27.68 -5.20 -0.97
CA LYS A 41 27.85 -3.81 -0.48
C LYS A 41 26.96 -2.75 -1.17
N ASN A 42 26.11 -3.13 -2.11
CA ASN A 42 25.31 -2.23 -2.95
C ASN A 42 23.85 -2.03 -2.52
N ILE A 43 23.40 -2.67 -1.42
CA ILE A 43 22.05 -2.55 -0.84
C ILE A 43 21.56 -1.12 -0.75
N TRP A 44 22.43 -0.26 -0.22
CA TRP A 44 22.09 1.12 0.09
C TRP A 44 21.59 1.85 -1.17
N LYS A 45 22.15 1.58 -2.36
CA LYS A 45 21.73 2.23 -3.61
C LYS A 45 20.32 1.83 -4.02
N GLY A 46 19.98 0.54 -3.93
CA GLY A 46 18.64 0.03 -4.23
C GLY A 46 17.59 0.50 -3.23
N CYS A 47 17.90 0.43 -1.93
CA CYS A 47 17.02 0.94 -0.88
C CYS A 47 16.78 2.44 -0.99
N VAL A 48 17.81 3.24 -1.31
CA VAL A 48 17.68 4.68 -1.55
C VAL A 48 16.81 4.95 -2.74
N PHE A 49 17.00 4.22 -3.85
CA PHE A 49 16.18 4.40 -5.05
C PHE A 49 14.70 4.08 -4.81
N CYS A 50 14.41 2.93 -4.17
CA CYS A 50 13.04 2.55 -3.82
C CYS A 50 12.39 3.54 -2.85
N SER A 51 13.15 4.02 -1.85
CA SER A 51 12.66 5.04 -0.90
C SER A 51 12.40 6.37 -1.60
N TYR A 52 13.29 6.77 -2.51
CA TYR A 52 13.17 8.00 -3.28
C TYR A 52 11.93 7.99 -4.19
N ILE A 53 11.70 6.90 -4.93
CA ILE A 53 10.47 6.75 -5.75
C ILE A 53 9.22 6.76 -4.88
N SER A 54 9.26 6.10 -3.72
CA SER A 54 8.13 6.01 -2.79
C SER A 54 7.74 7.37 -2.21
N ILE A 55 8.67 8.33 -2.14
CA ILE A 55 8.40 9.71 -1.72
C ILE A 55 7.98 10.59 -2.91
N LEU A 56 8.68 10.47 -4.05
CA LEU A 56 8.47 11.33 -5.22
C LEU A 56 7.11 11.10 -5.89
N ARG A 57 6.65 9.85 -5.96
CA ARG A 57 5.38 9.50 -6.62
C ARG A 57 4.17 10.10 -5.88
N PRO A 58 3.99 9.93 -4.56
CA PRO A 58 2.92 10.59 -3.81
C PRO A 58 3.01 12.11 -3.86
N HIS A 59 4.22 12.67 -3.82
CA HIS A 59 4.43 14.10 -3.95
C HIS A 59 3.84 14.62 -5.26
N ASN A 60 4.27 14.09 -6.41
CA ASN A 60 3.74 14.49 -7.72
C ASN A 60 2.23 14.29 -7.85
N SER A 61 1.70 13.19 -7.30
CA SER A 61 0.25 12.95 -7.26
C SER A 61 -0.50 13.99 -6.42
N THR A 62 0.09 14.46 -5.31
CA THR A 62 -0.51 15.47 -4.43
C THR A 62 -0.56 16.84 -5.11
N TYR A 63 0.51 17.21 -5.83
CA TYR A 63 0.53 18.42 -6.66
C TYR A 63 -0.51 18.37 -7.77
N HIS A 64 -0.68 17.22 -8.42
CA HIS A 64 -1.70 17.09 -9.45
C HIS A 64 -3.11 17.17 -8.86
N TRP A 65 -3.35 16.50 -7.73
CA TRP A 65 -4.65 16.49 -7.06
C TRP A 65 -5.05 17.86 -6.50
N SER A 66 -4.09 18.65 -5.99
CA SER A 66 -4.37 19.97 -5.45
C SER A 66 -4.87 20.95 -6.52
N LEU A 67 -4.45 20.78 -7.78
CA LEU A 67 -4.89 21.56 -8.93
C LEU A 67 -6.27 21.14 -9.47
N THR A 68 -6.77 19.96 -9.07
CA THR A 68 -8.09 19.47 -9.49
C THR A 68 -9.22 20.23 -8.79
N ARG A 69 -10.21 20.67 -9.55
CA ARG A 69 -11.38 21.38 -9.03
C ARG A 69 -12.15 20.51 -8.03
N GLY A 70 -12.38 21.03 -6.82
CA GLY A 70 -13.07 20.30 -5.74
C GLY A 70 -12.16 19.54 -4.77
N SER A 71 -10.84 19.55 -4.96
CA SER A 71 -9.86 18.95 -4.04
C SER A 71 -9.98 19.48 -2.59
N HIS A 72 -10.37 20.75 -2.44
CA HIS A 72 -10.54 21.38 -1.13
C HIS A 72 -11.64 20.73 -0.26
N GLN A 73 -12.74 20.25 -0.87
CA GLN A 73 -13.82 19.58 -0.13
C GLN A 73 -13.36 18.24 0.44
N TRP A 74 -12.55 17.50 -0.32
CA TRP A 74 -11.91 16.27 0.15
C TRP A 74 -10.94 16.54 1.30
N ASN A 75 -10.10 17.58 1.18
CA ASN A 75 -9.17 17.96 2.25
C ASN A 75 -9.90 18.32 3.54
N LEU A 76 -11.00 19.08 3.46
CA LEU A 76 -11.84 19.41 4.60
C LEU A 76 -12.45 18.16 5.24
N TYR A 77 -12.95 17.21 4.43
CA TYR A 77 -13.48 15.94 4.94
C TYR A 77 -12.41 15.13 5.69
N PHE A 78 -11.18 15.06 5.17
CA PHE A 78 -10.09 14.30 5.80
C PHE A 78 -9.58 14.91 7.10
N ILE A 79 -9.53 16.25 7.20
CA ILE A 79 -8.96 16.96 8.35
C ILE A 79 -10.03 17.21 9.44
N SER A 80 -11.32 17.18 9.09
CA SER A 80 -12.41 17.43 10.04
C SER A 80 -12.44 16.38 11.16
N PRO A 81 -12.19 16.77 12.42
CA PRO A 81 -12.12 15.81 13.52
C PRO A 81 -13.51 15.29 13.89
N ASN A 82 -13.63 13.97 14.03
CA ASN A 82 -14.81 13.34 14.62
C ASN A 82 -14.50 12.86 16.05
N TRP A 83 -14.79 13.73 17.02
CA TRP A 83 -14.51 13.49 18.44
C TRP A 83 -15.27 12.29 19.01
N LYS A 84 -16.48 12.00 18.51
CA LYS A 84 -17.27 10.84 18.96
C LYS A 84 -16.56 9.52 18.64
N LYS A 85 -15.84 9.46 17.52
CA LYS A 85 -15.06 8.28 17.10
C LYS A 85 -13.87 8.00 18.00
N LEU A 86 -13.38 8.97 18.78
CA LEU A 86 -12.27 8.77 19.71
C LEU A 86 -12.69 8.03 20.98
N LEU A 87 -13.95 8.16 21.39
CA LEU A 87 -14.50 7.46 22.56
C LEU A 87 -14.72 5.97 22.30
N ASP A 88 -14.90 5.59 21.03
CA ASP A 88 -15.07 4.19 20.62
C ASP A 88 -13.79 3.37 20.84
N ILE A 89 -13.90 2.36 21.72
CA ILE A 89 -12.82 1.41 22.03
C ILE A 89 -12.38 0.64 20.77
N LYS A 90 -13.32 0.29 19.86
CA LYS A 90 -12.99 -0.43 18.62
C LYS A 90 -12.13 0.43 17.70
N ALA A 91 -12.45 1.71 17.58
CA ALA A 91 -11.66 2.66 16.79
C ALA A 91 -10.22 2.80 17.33
N ARG A 92 -10.05 2.84 18.66
CA ARG A 92 -8.72 2.90 19.30
C ARG A 92 -7.92 1.62 19.07
N TYR A 93 -8.54 0.45 19.26
CA TYR A 93 -7.89 -0.84 19.01
C TYR A 93 -7.42 -0.97 17.55
N LYS A 94 -8.28 -0.61 16.58
CA LYS A 94 -7.91 -0.62 15.15
C LYS A 94 -6.70 0.28 14.87
N LYS A 95 -6.65 1.46 15.47
CA LYS A 95 -5.52 2.41 15.30
C LYS A 95 -4.23 1.87 15.91
N SER A 96 -4.31 1.23 17.08
CA SER A 96 -3.16 0.57 17.72
C SER A 96 -2.62 -0.58 16.87
N LYS A 97 -3.48 -1.45 16.34
CA LYS A 97 -3.06 -2.53 15.42
C LYS A 97 -2.37 -1.99 14.17
N TYR A 98 -2.92 -0.95 13.58
CA TYR A 98 -2.32 -0.30 12.41
C TYR A 98 -0.93 0.29 12.72
N PHE A 99 -0.78 0.92 13.89
CA PHE A 99 0.50 1.48 14.33
C PHE A 99 1.59 0.40 14.49
N ILE A 100 1.25 -0.74 15.09
CA ILE A 100 2.17 -1.88 15.27
C ILE A 100 2.62 -2.41 13.90
N ILE A 101 1.68 -2.65 12.99
CA ILE A 101 1.97 -3.15 11.64
C ILE A 101 2.90 -2.19 10.88
N HIS A 102 2.70 -0.88 10.99
CA HIS A 102 3.49 0.12 10.26
C HIS A 102 4.89 0.35 10.79
N ILE A 103 5.12 0.11 12.08
CA ILE A 103 6.46 0.22 12.68
C ILE A 103 7.23 -1.10 12.54
N GLY A 104 6.55 -2.20 12.20
CA GLY A 104 7.17 -3.51 12.03
C GLY A 104 7.63 -4.12 13.35
N ALA A 105 6.86 -3.89 14.42
CA ALA A 105 7.09 -4.47 15.76
C ALA A 105 6.34 -5.80 15.96
#